data_AF-A0A1Z4LU98-F1
#
_entry.id   AF-A0A1Z4LU98-F1
#
_cell.length_a   1.000
_cell.length_b   1.000
_cell.length_c   1.000
_cell.angle_alpha   90.00
_cell.angle_beta   90.00
_cell.angle_gamma   90.00
#
_symmetry.space_group_name_H-M   'P 1'
#
loop_
_entity.id
_entity.type
_entity.pdbx_description
1 polymer ?
#
loop_
_entity_poly.entity_id
_entity_poly.type
_entity_poly.pdbx_seq_one_letter_code
_entity_poly.pdbx_strand_id
1 'polypeptide(L)'
;MFPPSFQPIPQRPELKLPDNARVAVWVVMNVEHFTFGKIGTAIQPHLNSYPEIANYGWRDYGNRVGIWRLFDLFAELEIPVTAAVNGEICTLYPEIMEAMLAHNWEIMAHGINNSTGHSGMDKETEIDTINKTITLLKQATGKTPKGWLTPGFSITESTFELLHSAGIKYTADWVNDDQPYWYPVPDGRLLAIPYTIEANDITLCLSNRFSGAEFAKAIEDQFYQLWQEGESQARVMAIGLHPFIVGQPMRLKYLKECLMNIKNQSDTWITTGEKIYESVNSKQ
;
A
#
# COMPACT_ATOMS: atom_id res chain seq x y z
N MET A 1 7.22 3.44 -21.41
CA MET A 1 7.69 3.83 -20.05
C MET A 1 9.22 3.83 -20.00
N PHE A 2 9.84 4.70 -19.20
CA PHE A 2 11.29 4.66 -18.91
C PHE A 2 11.54 4.69 -17.40
N PRO A 3 12.64 4.12 -16.89
CA PRO A 3 13.06 4.35 -15.51
C PRO A 3 13.18 5.85 -15.21
N PRO A 4 12.88 6.29 -13.98
CA PRO A 4 13.11 7.68 -13.59
C PRO A 4 14.60 8.05 -13.75
N SER A 5 14.88 9.32 -14.03
CA SER A 5 16.26 9.79 -14.10
C SER A 5 16.98 9.57 -12.76
N PHE A 6 18.23 9.10 -12.84
CA PHE A 6 19.04 8.88 -11.64
C PHE A 6 19.31 10.21 -10.94
N GLN A 7 19.01 10.26 -9.64
CA GLN A 7 19.37 11.38 -8.78
C GLN A 7 19.68 10.83 -7.38
N PRO A 8 20.92 10.89 -6.87
CA PRO A 8 21.25 10.32 -5.58
C PRO A 8 20.76 11.23 -4.43
N ILE A 9 20.31 10.64 -3.32
CA ILE A 9 19.75 11.37 -2.16
C ILE A 9 20.64 12.53 -1.68
N PRO A 10 21.98 12.40 -1.55
CA PRO A 10 22.84 13.50 -1.06
C PRO A 10 22.88 14.74 -1.96
N GLN A 11 22.41 14.65 -3.20
CA GLN A 11 22.41 15.76 -4.17
C GLN A 11 21.01 16.36 -4.39
N ARG A 12 20.00 15.90 -3.64
CA ARG A 12 18.63 16.39 -3.76
C ARG A 12 18.43 17.65 -2.90
N PRO A 13 17.49 18.52 -3.29
CA PRO A 13 16.97 19.54 -2.38
C PRO A 13 16.51 18.92 -1.05
N GLU A 14 16.56 19.71 0.01
CA GLU A 14 16.07 19.30 1.32
C GLU A 14 14.55 19.01 1.26
N LEU A 15 14.16 17.79 1.58
CA LEU A 15 12.78 17.39 1.85
C LEU A 15 12.47 17.78 3.29
N LYS A 16 11.57 18.73 3.45
CA LYS A 16 10.99 19.06 4.76
C LYS A 16 9.66 18.34 4.91
N LEU A 17 9.42 17.73 6.06
CA LEU A 17 8.11 17.21 6.43
C LEU A 17 7.41 18.18 7.40
N PRO A 18 6.08 18.04 7.60
CA PRO A 18 5.37 18.78 8.64
C PRO A 18 6.06 18.62 10.00
N ASP A 19 6.03 19.69 10.80
CA ASP A 19 6.61 19.75 12.15
C ASP A 19 8.08 19.33 12.25
N ASN A 20 8.83 19.46 11.13
CA ASN A 20 10.22 19.01 10.99
C ASN A 20 10.42 17.51 11.30
N ALA A 21 9.40 16.68 11.05
CA ALA A 21 9.55 15.25 11.18
C ALA A 21 10.71 14.73 10.32
N ARG A 22 11.45 13.78 10.88
CA ARG A 22 12.60 13.10 10.25
C ARG A 22 12.12 12.04 9.25
N VAL A 23 11.00 11.38 9.55
CA VAL A 23 10.42 10.31 8.71
C VAL A 23 8.91 10.46 8.63
N ALA A 24 8.36 10.37 7.42
CA ALA A 24 6.95 10.10 7.21
C ALA A 24 6.74 8.58 7.14
N VAL A 25 5.93 8.02 8.02
CA VAL A 25 5.58 6.60 7.99
C VAL A 25 4.15 6.47 7.52
N TRP A 26 3.91 5.66 6.49
CA TRP A 26 2.56 5.40 5.99
C TRP A 26 2.29 3.90 5.95
N VAL A 27 1.23 3.49 6.65
CA VAL A 27 0.78 2.11 6.70
C VAL A 27 -0.17 1.87 5.54
N VAL A 28 0.19 0.92 4.67
CA VAL A 28 -0.60 0.52 3.52
C VAL A 28 -1.25 -0.83 3.80
N MET A 29 -2.56 -0.82 4.03
CA MET A 29 -3.36 -2.03 4.22
C MET A 29 -3.94 -2.47 2.87
N ASN A 30 -3.51 -3.62 2.37
CA ASN A 30 -3.97 -4.17 1.10
C ASN A 30 -5.28 -4.93 1.34
N VAL A 31 -6.40 -4.35 0.90
CA VAL A 31 -7.76 -4.90 1.03
C VAL A 31 -8.16 -5.51 -0.30
N GLU A 32 -7.98 -6.82 -0.40
CA GLU A 32 -7.90 -7.53 -1.67
C GLU A 32 -9.00 -8.58 -1.83
N HIS A 33 -9.47 -8.74 -3.06
CA HIS A 33 -10.31 -9.85 -3.46
C HIS A 33 -9.54 -10.79 -4.38
N PHE A 34 -9.70 -12.10 -4.13
CA PHE A 34 -9.18 -13.15 -5.00
C PHE A 34 -10.36 -13.96 -5.53
N THR A 35 -10.43 -14.14 -6.86
CA THR A 35 -11.50 -14.91 -7.48
C THR A 35 -11.34 -16.39 -7.14
N PHE A 36 -12.42 -17.01 -6.64
CA PHE A 36 -12.41 -18.46 -6.37
C PHE A 36 -12.09 -19.26 -7.65
N GLY A 37 -11.20 -20.25 -7.53
CA GLY A 37 -10.74 -21.06 -8.66
C GLY A 37 -9.62 -20.42 -9.50
N LYS A 38 -9.20 -19.18 -9.21
CA LYS A 38 -7.99 -18.60 -9.79
C LYS A 38 -6.81 -18.72 -8.81
N ILE A 39 -5.61 -18.82 -9.38
CA ILE A 39 -4.36 -18.78 -8.61
C ILE A 39 -4.20 -17.38 -8.02
N GLY A 40 -3.66 -17.31 -6.81
CA GLY A 40 -3.30 -16.07 -6.13
C GLY A 40 -2.20 -16.33 -5.11
N THR A 41 -1.94 -15.36 -4.23
CA THR A 41 -0.92 -15.47 -3.18
C THR A 41 -1.13 -16.74 -2.34
N ALA A 42 -0.11 -17.58 -2.24
CA ALA A 42 -0.21 -18.89 -1.59
C ALA A 42 0.74 -18.99 -0.39
N ILE A 43 0.19 -19.33 0.78
CA ILE A 43 0.99 -19.65 1.96
C ILE A 43 1.67 -21.02 1.80
N GLN A 44 0.97 -21.96 1.15
CA GLN A 44 1.45 -23.29 0.84
C GLN A 44 1.34 -23.53 -0.68
N PRO A 45 2.28 -23.01 -1.49
CA PRO A 45 2.20 -23.08 -2.96
C PRO A 45 2.26 -24.52 -3.50
N HIS A 46 2.73 -25.48 -2.72
CA HIS A 46 2.83 -26.87 -3.12
C HIS A 46 1.49 -27.63 -3.07
N LEU A 47 0.43 -27.06 -2.49
CA LEU A 47 -0.85 -27.76 -2.29
C LEU A 47 -1.62 -28.05 -3.58
N ASN A 48 -1.18 -27.56 -4.75
CA ASN A 48 -1.52 -27.96 -6.14
C ASN A 48 -2.87 -28.69 -6.33
N SER A 49 -3.95 -28.15 -5.76
CA SER A 49 -5.29 -28.75 -5.76
C SER A 49 -6.26 -27.84 -6.49
N TYR A 50 -7.23 -28.44 -7.17
CA TYR A 50 -8.25 -27.70 -7.92
C TYR A 50 -9.66 -28.21 -7.58
N PRO A 51 -10.54 -27.36 -7.02
CA PRO A 51 -10.28 -25.97 -6.62
C PRO A 51 -9.30 -25.86 -5.43
N GLU A 52 -8.51 -24.79 -5.40
CA GLU A 52 -7.48 -24.53 -4.37
C GLU A 52 -8.12 -24.05 -3.05
N ILE A 53 -8.74 -24.95 -2.27
CA ILE A 53 -9.52 -24.56 -1.08
C ILE A 53 -8.63 -23.95 0.02
N ALA A 54 -7.47 -24.54 0.30
CA ALA A 54 -6.67 -24.17 1.48
C ALA A 54 -6.07 -22.76 1.37
N ASN A 55 -5.37 -22.44 0.26
CA ASN A 55 -4.82 -21.11 0.07
C ASN A 55 -5.91 -20.07 -0.22
N TYR A 56 -6.99 -20.43 -0.93
CA TYR A 56 -8.14 -19.53 -1.08
C TYR A 56 -8.75 -19.18 0.27
N GLY A 57 -9.07 -20.17 1.10
CA GLY A 57 -9.66 -19.95 2.42
C GLY A 57 -8.74 -19.15 3.34
N TRP A 58 -7.42 -19.32 3.19
CA TRP A 58 -6.44 -18.49 3.89
C TRP A 58 -6.49 -17.02 3.46
N ARG A 59 -6.60 -16.72 2.16
CA ARG A 59 -6.78 -15.33 1.68
C ARG A 59 -8.14 -14.76 2.13
N ASP A 60 -9.20 -15.54 1.99
CA ASP A 60 -10.57 -15.18 2.38
C ASP A 60 -10.70 -14.92 3.89
N TYR A 61 -9.91 -15.60 4.73
CA TYR A 61 -9.77 -15.29 6.16
C TYR A 61 -9.45 -13.81 6.41
N GLY A 62 -8.68 -13.18 5.52
CA GLY A 62 -8.35 -11.76 5.61
C GLY A 62 -9.59 -10.88 5.65
N ASN A 63 -10.48 -11.04 4.67
CA ASN A 63 -11.73 -10.26 4.58
C ASN A 63 -12.76 -10.69 5.62
N ARG A 64 -12.77 -11.98 6.02
CA ARG A 64 -13.72 -12.51 6.99
C ARG A 64 -13.41 -12.17 8.45
N VAL A 65 -12.13 -12.13 8.81
CA VAL A 65 -11.68 -12.11 10.22
C VAL A 65 -10.51 -11.17 10.43
N GLY A 66 -9.48 -11.26 9.58
CA GLY A 66 -8.24 -10.52 9.77
C GLY A 66 -8.43 -9.01 9.80
N ILE A 67 -9.21 -8.47 8.86
CA ILE A 67 -9.42 -7.04 8.69
C ILE A 67 -10.12 -6.40 9.90
N TRP A 68 -11.05 -7.11 10.54
CA TRP A 68 -11.79 -6.61 11.70
C TRP A 68 -10.88 -6.36 12.91
N ARG A 69 -9.93 -7.26 13.15
CA ARG A 69 -8.90 -7.05 14.19
C ARG A 69 -7.99 -5.87 13.88
N LEU A 70 -7.76 -5.61 12.60
CA LEU A 70 -6.91 -4.50 12.17
C LEU A 70 -7.65 -3.16 12.32
N PHE A 71 -8.95 -3.10 12.06
CA PHE A 71 -9.76 -1.93 12.42
C PHE A 71 -9.65 -1.60 13.91
N ASP A 72 -9.85 -2.59 14.78
CA ASP A 72 -9.72 -2.41 16.23
C ASP A 72 -8.31 -1.91 16.61
N LEU A 73 -7.27 -2.53 16.05
CA LEU A 73 -5.87 -2.19 16.34
C LEU A 73 -5.52 -0.76 15.90
N PHE A 74 -5.86 -0.36 14.68
CA PHE A 74 -5.53 0.99 14.19
C PHE A 74 -6.37 2.06 14.87
N ALA A 75 -7.62 1.76 15.24
CA ALA A 75 -8.44 2.65 16.04
C ALA A 75 -7.85 2.84 17.45
N GLU A 76 -7.45 1.75 18.11
CA GLU A 76 -6.80 1.80 19.43
C GLU A 76 -5.51 2.61 19.41
N LEU A 77 -4.70 2.44 18.36
CA LEU A 77 -3.44 3.16 18.20
C LEU A 77 -3.61 4.55 17.55
N GLU A 78 -4.81 4.93 17.13
CA GLU A 78 -5.10 6.17 16.37
C GLU A 78 -4.14 6.37 15.18
N ILE A 79 -3.81 5.29 14.48
CA ILE A 79 -2.90 5.33 13.35
C ILE A 79 -3.70 5.57 12.07
N PRO A 80 -3.38 6.62 11.29
CA PRO A 80 -3.97 6.82 9.98
C PRO A 80 -3.51 5.71 9.01
N VAL A 81 -4.44 5.20 8.20
CA VAL A 81 -4.20 4.08 7.28
C VAL A 81 -4.50 4.52 5.85
N THR A 82 -3.65 4.09 4.91
CA THR A 82 -3.95 4.07 3.48
C THR A 82 -4.39 2.67 3.09
N ALA A 83 -5.64 2.51 2.66
CA ALA A 83 -6.17 1.25 2.18
C ALA A 83 -5.94 1.13 0.67
N ALA A 84 -5.16 0.16 0.22
CA ALA A 84 -5.09 -0.21 -1.18
C ALA A 84 -6.26 -1.16 -1.49
N VAL A 85 -7.30 -0.66 -2.15
CA VAL A 85 -8.60 -1.36 -2.26
C VAL A 85 -8.85 -1.81 -3.70
N ASN A 86 -9.11 -3.11 -3.87
CA ASN A 86 -9.59 -3.64 -5.15
C ASN A 86 -11.03 -3.18 -5.43
N GLY A 87 -11.37 -2.87 -6.69
CA GLY A 87 -12.70 -2.42 -7.09
C GLY A 87 -13.83 -3.41 -6.71
N GLU A 88 -13.59 -4.72 -6.81
CA GLU A 88 -14.59 -5.75 -6.47
C GLU A 88 -14.96 -5.78 -4.97
N ILE A 89 -14.12 -5.23 -4.08
CA ILE A 89 -14.45 -5.10 -2.65
C ILE A 89 -15.72 -4.27 -2.48
N CYS A 90 -15.91 -3.24 -3.31
CA CYS A 90 -17.06 -2.33 -3.21
C CYS A 90 -18.41 -3.04 -3.34
N THR A 91 -18.46 -4.13 -4.11
CA THR A 91 -19.69 -4.87 -4.37
C THR A 91 -19.78 -6.17 -3.60
N LEU A 92 -18.63 -6.83 -3.37
CA LEU A 92 -18.60 -8.16 -2.73
C LEU A 92 -18.56 -8.08 -1.20
N TYR A 93 -17.98 -7.02 -0.64
CA TYR A 93 -17.81 -6.84 0.80
C TYR A 93 -18.14 -5.40 1.22
N PRO A 94 -19.37 -4.92 0.99
CA PRO A 94 -19.77 -3.55 1.32
C PRO A 94 -19.55 -3.20 2.80
N GLU A 95 -19.66 -4.18 3.71
CA GLU A 95 -19.42 -3.98 5.14
C GLU A 95 -17.97 -3.58 5.45
N ILE A 96 -17.01 -4.08 4.67
CA ILE A 96 -15.60 -3.68 4.80
C ILE A 96 -15.42 -2.24 4.31
N MET A 97 -16.08 -1.85 3.21
CA MET A 97 -16.07 -0.46 2.73
C MET A 97 -16.67 0.49 3.77
N GLU A 98 -17.82 0.15 4.33
CA GLU A 98 -18.48 0.94 5.38
C GLU A 98 -17.57 1.14 6.60
N ALA A 99 -16.89 0.07 7.04
CA ALA A 99 -15.94 0.15 8.14
C ALA A 99 -14.74 1.05 7.81
N MET A 100 -14.14 0.94 6.62
CA MET A 100 -13.05 1.83 6.21
C MET A 100 -13.46 3.31 6.22
N LEU A 101 -14.68 3.61 5.76
CA LEU A 101 -15.23 4.97 5.79
C LEU A 101 -15.49 5.45 7.22
N ALA A 102 -16.04 4.59 8.09
CA ALA A 102 -16.28 4.91 9.49
C ALA A 102 -14.98 5.19 10.27
N HIS A 103 -13.89 4.49 9.94
CA HIS A 103 -12.57 4.72 10.49
C HIS A 103 -11.77 5.81 9.76
N ASN A 104 -12.35 6.46 8.75
CA ASN A 104 -11.73 7.51 7.95
C ASN A 104 -10.36 7.08 7.36
N TRP A 105 -10.28 5.85 6.87
CA TRP A 105 -9.11 5.38 6.12
C TRP A 105 -9.05 6.09 4.76
N GLU A 106 -7.84 6.42 4.31
CA GLU A 106 -7.65 6.85 2.93
C GLU A 106 -7.91 5.66 1.99
N ILE A 107 -8.62 5.90 0.88
CA ILE A 107 -8.87 4.87 -0.14
C ILE A 107 -7.97 5.13 -1.36
N MET A 108 -6.96 4.28 -1.51
CA MET A 108 -6.08 4.19 -2.67
C MET A 108 -6.58 3.09 -3.61
N ALA A 109 -6.60 3.36 -4.92
CA ALA A 109 -7.07 2.38 -5.90
C ALA A 109 -6.06 1.25 -6.08
N HIS A 110 -6.54 0.01 -6.18
CA HIS A 110 -5.70 -1.18 -6.32
C HIS A 110 -6.20 -2.15 -7.41
N GLY A 111 -6.54 -1.66 -8.61
CA GLY A 111 -7.10 -2.49 -9.68
C GLY A 111 -8.43 -3.18 -9.33
N ILE A 112 -8.93 -4.06 -10.21
CA ILE A 112 -10.26 -4.69 -10.03
C ILE A 112 -10.24 -5.81 -8.99
N ASN A 113 -9.21 -6.68 -9.04
CA ASN A 113 -8.95 -7.76 -8.10
C ASN A 113 -7.48 -8.19 -8.16
N ASN A 114 -7.08 -9.07 -7.25
CA ASN A 114 -5.71 -9.58 -7.14
C ASN A 114 -5.50 -10.94 -7.84
N SER A 115 -6.35 -11.27 -8.83
CA SER A 115 -6.27 -12.53 -9.60
C SER A 115 -5.91 -12.34 -11.09
N THR A 116 -5.93 -11.12 -11.61
CA THR A 116 -5.60 -10.85 -13.03
C THR A 116 -4.40 -9.94 -13.25
N GLY A 117 -4.11 -9.01 -12.33
CA GLY A 117 -3.05 -8.01 -12.54
C GLY A 117 -3.31 -7.10 -13.76
N HIS A 118 -2.35 -6.26 -14.15
CA HIS A 118 -2.37 -5.55 -15.45
C HIS A 118 -1.35 -6.11 -16.45
N SER A 119 -0.39 -6.92 -16.01
CA SER A 119 0.69 -7.39 -16.90
C SER A 119 0.13 -8.16 -18.10
N GLY A 120 0.55 -7.74 -19.29
CA GLY A 120 0.10 -8.34 -20.55
C GLY A 120 -1.27 -7.85 -21.05
N MET A 121 -1.93 -6.92 -20.36
CA MET A 121 -3.10 -6.23 -20.91
C MET A 121 -2.70 -5.39 -22.12
N ASP A 122 -3.56 -5.35 -23.12
CA ASP A 122 -3.52 -4.30 -24.12
C ASP A 122 -3.99 -2.96 -23.52
N LYS A 123 -3.67 -1.86 -24.21
CA LYS A 123 -3.92 -0.50 -23.72
C LYS A 123 -5.42 -0.23 -23.49
N GLU A 124 -6.31 -0.78 -24.31
CA GLU A 124 -7.77 -0.56 -24.19
C GLU A 124 -8.32 -1.28 -22.96
N THR A 125 -7.94 -2.55 -22.78
CA THR A 125 -8.28 -3.35 -21.59
C THR A 125 -7.77 -2.69 -20.31
N GLU A 126 -6.56 -2.13 -20.32
CA GLU A 126 -6.02 -1.43 -19.15
C GLU A 126 -6.77 -0.13 -18.84
N ILE A 127 -7.11 0.67 -19.86
CA ILE A 127 -7.96 1.87 -19.71
C ILE A 127 -9.29 1.51 -19.04
N ASP A 128 -9.97 0.47 -19.54
CA ASP A 128 -11.25 0.01 -19.00
C ASP A 128 -11.10 -0.49 -17.56
N THR A 129 -10.03 -1.22 -17.26
CA THR A 129 -9.73 -1.73 -15.92
C THR A 129 -9.52 -0.59 -14.91
N ILE A 130 -8.72 0.42 -15.29
CA ILE A 130 -8.46 1.61 -14.46
C ILE A 130 -9.75 2.39 -14.23
N ASN A 131 -10.49 2.71 -15.31
CA ASN A 131 -11.72 3.51 -15.23
C ASN A 131 -12.81 2.80 -14.42
N LYS A 132 -12.96 1.48 -14.61
CA LYS A 132 -13.92 0.68 -13.84
C LYS A 132 -13.55 0.66 -12.36
N THR A 133 -12.28 0.50 -12.02
CA THR A 133 -11.80 0.52 -10.62
C THR A 133 -12.12 1.87 -9.96
N ILE A 134 -11.73 2.96 -10.61
CA ILE A 134 -11.98 4.33 -10.12
C ILE A 134 -13.48 4.58 -9.96
N THR A 135 -14.30 4.14 -10.91
CA THR A 135 -15.75 4.32 -10.87
C THR A 135 -16.38 3.62 -9.67
N LEU A 136 -16.02 2.36 -9.43
CA LEU A 136 -16.54 1.58 -8.29
C LEU A 136 -16.16 2.23 -6.96
N LEU A 137 -14.88 2.61 -6.80
CA LEU A 137 -14.40 3.27 -5.57
C LEU A 137 -15.05 4.63 -5.37
N LYS A 138 -15.24 5.42 -6.44
CA LYS A 138 -15.92 6.71 -6.37
C LYS A 138 -17.40 6.55 -5.99
N GLN A 139 -18.08 5.53 -6.51
CA GLN A 139 -19.46 5.24 -6.13
C GLN A 139 -19.58 4.84 -4.66
N ALA A 140 -18.65 4.03 -4.15
CA ALA A 140 -18.66 3.59 -2.76
C ALA A 140 -18.27 4.69 -1.76
N THR A 141 -17.35 5.58 -2.14
CA THR A 141 -16.74 6.56 -1.21
C THR A 141 -17.22 8.00 -1.41
N GLY A 142 -17.87 8.30 -2.54
CA GLY A 142 -18.20 9.66 -2.97
C GLY A 142 -17.00 10.48 -3.46
N LYS A 143 -15.78 9.93 -3.44
CA LYS A 143 -14.53 10.63 -3.81
C LYS A 143 -13.76 9.85 -4.87
N THR A 144 -13.14 10.56 -5.81
CA THR A 144 -12.17 9.94 -6.71
C THR A 144 -10.89 9.64 -5.91
N PRO A 145 -10.35 8.40 -5.93
CA PRO A 145 -9.09 8.08 -5.28
C PRO A 145 -7.95 8.91 -5.89
N LYS A 146 -7.07 9.47 -5.04
CA LYS A 146 -5.88 10.22 -5.50
C LYS A 146 -4.68 9.31 -5.75
N GLY A 147 -4.62 8.17 -5.06
CA GLY A 147 -3.54 7.21 -5.16
C GLY A 147 -3.88 5.99 -6.01
N TRP A 148 -2.83 5.36 -6.53
CA TRP A 148 -2.91 4.04 -7.15
C TRP A 148 -1.72 3.16 -6.76
N LEU A 149 -1.99 1.89 -6.49
CA LEU A 149 -1.01 0.79 -6.45
C LEU A 149 -1.48 -0.28 -7.42
N THR A 150 -0.66 -0.78 -8.33
CA THR A 150 -1.09 -1.84 -9.25
C THR A 150 -1.00 -3.20 -8.55
N PRO A 151 -2.04 -4.05 -8.61
CA PRO A 151 -2.01 -5.43 -8.12
C PRO A 151 -0.71 -6.15 -8.44
N GLY A 152 0.02 -6.61 -7.41
CA GLY A 152 1.28 -7.33 -7.58
C GLY A 152 2.37 -6.59 -8.38
N PHE A 153 2.36 -5.25 -8.40
CA PHE A 153 3.26 -4.42 -9.23
C PHE A 153 3.20 -4.75 -10.73
N SER A 154 2.10 -5.34 -11.17
CA SER A 154 1.96 -5.92 -12.51
C SER A 154 1.65 -4.86 -13.56
N ILE A 155 2.46 -3.82 -13.68
CA ILE A 155 2.26 -2.70 -14.60
C ILE A 155 2.49 -3.09 -16.08
N THR A 156 1.92 -2.31 -16.99
CA THR A 156 2.32 -2.22 -18.41
C THR A 156 3.16 -0.96 -18.69
N GLU A 157 3.72 -0.84 -19.89
CA GLU A 157 4.42 0.38 -20.34
C GLU A 157 3.55 1.64 -20.42
N SER A 158 2.22 1.49 -20.43
CA SER A 158 1.26 2.59 -20.53
C SER A 158 0.69 3.01 -19.17
N THR A 159 0.79 2.17 -18.14
CA THR A 159 0.14 2.36 -16.83
C THR A 159 0.18 3.78 -16.31
N PHE A 160 1.37 4.38 -16.16
CA PHE A 160 1.50 5.72 -15.55
C PHE A 160 0.87 6.84 -16.38
N GLU A 161 0.95 6.77 -17.71
CA GLU A 161 0.25 7.70 -18.61
C GLU A 161 -1.28 7.57 -18.43
N LEU A 162 -1.77 6.32 -18.35
CA LEU A 162 -3.19 6.04 -18.20
C LEU A 162 -3.71 6.47 -16.82
N LEU A 163 -2.97 6.21 -15.75
CA LEU A 163 -3.31 6.64 -14.39
C LEU A 163 -3.42 8.17 -14.31
N HIS A 164 -2.42 8.88 -14.85
CA HIS A 164 -2.46 10.34 -14.91
C HIS A 164 -3.68 10.84 -15.69
N SER A 165 -3.96 10.25 -16.85
CA SER A 165 -5.12 10.61 -17.70
C SER A 165 -6.45 10.34 -16.99
N ALA A 166 -6.51 9.32 -16.13
CA ALA A 166 -7.67 9.00 -15.31
C ALA A 166 -7.80 9.89 -14.04
N GLY A 167 -6.86 10.81 -13.81
CA GLY A 167 -6.91 11.79 -12.73
C GLY A 167 -6.21 11.37 -11.44
N ILE A 168 -5.51 10.23 -11.43
CA ILE A 168 -4.66 9.80 -10.31
C ILE A 168 -3.52 10.82 -10.12
N LYS A 169 -3.15 11.06 -8.85
CA LYS A 169 -2.19 12.08 -8.45
C LYS A 169 -0.86 11.50 -8.00
N TYR A 170 -0.89 10.35 -7.33
CA TYR A 170 0.31 9.66 -6.89
C TYR A 170 0.22 8.15 -7.15
N THR A 171 1.38 7.52 -7.34
CA THR A 171 1.52 6.06 -7.50
C THR A 171 2.43 5.50 -6.40
N ALA A 172 2.11 4.29 -5.96
CA ALA A 172 2.88 3.46 -5.04
C ALA A 172 3.58 2.29 -5.76
N ASP A 173 3.64 2.28 -7.10
CA ASP A 173 4.24 1.19 -7.88
C ASP A 173 5.77 1.19 -7.87
N TRP A 174 6.40 2.27 -7.40
CA TRP A 174 7.85 2.41 -7.30
C TRP A 174 8.35 2.08 -5.89
N VAL A 175 9.41 1.25 -5.83
CA VAL A 175 10.02 0.75 -4.58
C VAL A 175 11.53 1.02 -4.53
N ASN A 176 11.96 2.06 -5.23
CA ASN A 176 13.36 2.32 -5.56
C ASN A 176 13.98 3.51 -4.80
N ASP A 177 13.32 4.02 -3.76
CA ASP A 177 13.72 5.26 -3.11
C ASP A 177 13.19 5.36 -1.67
N ASP A 178 13.74 6.29 -0.89
CA ASP A 178 13.24 6.65 0.45
C ASP A 178 12.68 8.10 0.48
N GLN A 179 12.54 8.74 -0.68
CA GLN A 179 11.87 10.03 -0.82
C GLN A 179 10.91 10.05 -2.01
N PRO A 180 9.80 10.80 -1.92
CA PRO A 180 8.90 10.96 -3.04
C PRO A 180 9.55 11.79 -4.14
N TYR A 181 9.26 11.43 -5.39
CA TYR A 181 9.76 12.14 -6.56
C TYR A 181 8.68 12.23 -7.64
N TRP A 182 8.79 13.25 -8.48
CA TRP A 182 7.88 13.43 -9.60
C TRP A 182 8.32 12.57 -10.78
N TYR A 183 7.47 11.62 -11.17
CA TYR A 183 7.65 10.81 -12.36
C TYR A 183 6.98 11.50 -13.57
N PRO A 184 7.72 11.86 -14.63
CA PRO A 184 7.15 12.53 -15.80
C PRO A 184 6.33 11.56 -16.65
N VAL A 185 5.20 12.04 -17.16
CA VAL A 185 4.36 11.38 -18.18
C VAL A 185 4.12 12.36 -19.34
N PRO A 186 3.66 11.93 -20.53
CA PRO A 186 3.58 12.81 -21.71
C PRO A 186 2.90 14.17 -21.45
N ASP A 187 1.77 14.18 -20.75
CA ASP A 187 0.97 15.38 -20.47
C ASP A 187 1.01 15.83 -19.00
N GLY A 188 2.05 15.48 -18.25
CA GLY A 188 2.17 15.90 -16.85
C GLY A 188 3.13 15.06 -16.03
N ARG A 189 2.73 14.74 -14.79
CA ARG A 189 3.54 13.96 -13.85
C ARG A 189 2.68 13.30 -12.78
N LEU A 190 3.14 12.17 -12.28
CA LEU A 190 2.63 11.53 -11.07
C LEU A 190 3.65 11.71 -9.95
N LEU A 191 3.19 11.85 -8.70
CA LEU A 191 4.11 11.70 -7.58
C LEU A 191 4.33 10.20 -7.33
N ALA A 192 5.54 9.71 -7.51
CA ALA A 192 5.93 8.41 -7.00
C ALA A 192 6.21 8.55 -5.51
N ILE A 193 5.31 8.02 -4.67
CA ILE A 193 5.56 7.89 -3.23
C ILE A 193 6.13 6.49 -3.03
N PRO A 194 7.35 6.34 -2.47
CA PRO A 194 7.96 5.04 -2.38
C PRO A 194 7.14 4.08 -1.53
N TYR A 195 6.75 2.97 -2.15
CA TYR A 195 6.21 1.82 -1.45
C TYR A 195 7.35 0.87 -1.06
N THR A 196 7.04 -0.37 -0.70
CA THR A 196 8.05 -1.30 -0.20
C THR A 196 7.79 -2.75 -0.64
N ILE A 197 8.88 -3.41 -1.03
CA ILE A 197 8.98 -4.87 -1.06
C ILE A 197 9.67 -5.38 0.22
N GLU A 198 10.48 -4.56 0.89
CA GLU A 198 11.26 -4.96 2.08
C GLU A 198 10.40 -5.03 3.34
N ALA A 199 9.84 -3.90 3.79
CA ALA A 199 8.91 -3.80 4.93
C ALA A 199 7.48 -4.21 4.55
N ASN A 200 7.35 -5.40 3.97
CA ASN A 200 6.12 -5.97 3.48
C ASN A 200 5.90 -7.36 4.09
N ASP A 201 4.72 -7.63 4.67
CA ASP A 201 4.45 -8.90 5.34
C ASP A 201 4.40 -10.10 4.38
N ILE A 202 4.15 -9.92 3.08
CA ILE A 202 4.37 -10.96 2.08
C ILE A 202 5.84 -11.35 2.03
N THR A 203 6.75 -10.38 1.87
CA THR A 203 8.18 -10.64 1.77
C THR A 203 8.72 -11.23 3.07
N LEU A 204 8.46 -10.56 4.19
CA LEU A 204 9.03 -10.94 5.48
C LEU A 204 8.43 -12.25 6.00
N CYS A 205 7.09 -12.39 6.02
CA CYS A 205 6.46 -13.56 6.63
C CYS A 205 6.28 -14.74 5.66
N LEU A 206 6.04 -14.52 4.36
CA LEU A 206 5.82 -15.61 3.41
C LEU A 206 7.12 -16.01 2.72
N SER A 207 7.83 -15.07 2.11
CA SER A 207 9.05 -15.40 1.36
C SER A 207 10.20 -15.75 2.30
N ASN A 208 10.45 -14.92 3.32
CA ASN A 208 11.56 -15.07 4.26
C ASN A 208 11.21 -15.90 5.50
N ARG A 209 9.94 -16.25 5.69
CA ARG A 209 9.43 -17.09 6.79
C ARG A 209 9.68 -16.54 8.20
N PHE A 210 9.72 -15.22 8.35
CA PHE A 210 9.86 -14.59 9.65
C PHE A 210 8.67 -14.89 10.56
N SER A 211 8.97 -15.16 11.83
CA SER A 211 8.00 -15.12 12.92
C SER A 211 7.43 -13.71 13.09
N GLY A 212 6.35 -13.57 13.88
CA GLY A 212 5.77 -12.25 14.17
C GLY A 212 6.77 -11.30 14.83
N ALA A 213 7.66 -11.82 15.69
CA ALA A 213 8.69 -11.02 16.36
C ALA A 213 9.79 -10.55 15.40
N GLU A 214 10.30 -11.43 14.54
CA GLU A 214 11.31 -11.08 13.54
C GLU A 214 10.76 -10.06 12.52
N PHE A 215 9.51 -10.24 12.09
CA PHE A 215 8.80 -9.29 11.24
C PHE A 215 8.73 -7.90 11.86
N ALA A 216 8.25 -7.79 13.10
CA ALA A 216 8.18 -6.53 13.84
C ALA A 216 9.56 -5.89 14.00
N LYS A 217 10.57 -6.68 14.37
CA LYS A 217 11.93 -6.21 14.57
C LYS A 217 12.54 -5.64 13.29
N ALA A 218 12.32 -6.31 12.15
CA ALA A 218 12.82 -5.84 10.85
C ALA A 218 12.22 -4.49 10.45
N ILE A 219 10.91 -4.29 10.69
CA ILE A 219 10.25 -3.00 10.46
C ILE A 219 10.85 -1.93 11.37
N GLU A 220 11.04 -2.20 12.66
CA GLU A 220 11.67 -1.25 13.59
C GLU A 220 13.10 -0.90 13.18
N ASP A 221 13.90 -1.88 12.75
CA ASP A 221 15.28 -1.66 12.29
C ASP A 221 15.34 -0.72 11.09
N GLN A 222 14.49 -0.95 10.08
CA GLN A 222 14.40 -0.04 8.94
C GLN A 222 13.94 1.35 9.37
N PHE A 223 12.92 1.44 10.23
CA PHE A 223 12.42 2.71 10.74
C PHE A 223 13.52 3.52 11.46
N TYR A 224 14.25 2.91 12.41
CA TYR A 224 15.27 3.63 13.18
C TYR A 224 16.47 4.04 12.30
N GLN A 225 16.83 3.24 11.30
CA GLN A 225 17.85 3.63 10.33
C GLN A 225 17.42 4.88 9.55
N LEU A 226 16.21 4.87 8.98
CA LEU A 226 15.66 6.02 8.25
C LEU A 226 15.47 7.24 9.17
N TRP A 227 15.12 7.02 10.43
CA TRP A 227 14.96 8.09 11.42
C TRP A 227 16.28 8.77 11.77
N GLN A 228 17.37 8.02 11.89
CA GLN A 228 18.71 8.59 12.09
C GLN A 228 19.14 9.42 10.88
N GLU A 229 18.97 8.90 9.67
CA GLU A 229 19.31 9.62 8.44
C GLU A 229 18.44 10.86 8.21
N GLY A 230 17.17 10.77 8.65
CA GLY A 230 16.14 11.79 8.61
C GLY A 230 16.52 13.10 9.31
N GLU A 231 17.51 13.06 10.22
CA GLU A 231 18.06 14.26 10.86
C GLU A 231 18.67 15.25 9.86
N SER A 232 19.30 14.73 8.80
CA SER A 232 19.95 15.54 7.77
C SER A 232 19.06 15.83 6.57
N GLN A 233 18.15 14.91 6.26
CA GLN A 233 17.36 14.90 5.04
C GLN A 233 16.19 13.96 5.29
N ALA A 234 14.95 14.44 5.25
CA ALA A 234 13.82 13.60 5.67
C ALA A 234 13.62 12.36 4.76
N ARG A 235 12.96 11.33 5.30
CA ARG A 235 12.66 10.06 4.62
C ARG A 235 11.15 9.75 4.61
N VAL A 236 10.74 8.84 3.75
CA VAL A 236 9.40 8.25 3.71
C VAL A 236 9.54 6.73 3.80
N MET A 237 8.77 6.12 4.69
CA MET A 237 8.78 4.67 4.93
C MET A 237 7.37 4.10 4.79
N ALA A 238 7.18 3.21 3.81
CA ALA A 238 5.98 2.40 3.72
C ALA A 238 6.05 1.17 4.62
N ILE A 239 4.90 0.76 5.16
CA ILE A 239 4.70 -0.56 5.77
C ILE A 239 3.56 -1.25 5.04
N GLY A 240 3.87 -2.28 4.25
CA GLY A 240 2.90 -3.04 3.46
C GLY A 240 2.32 -4.22 4.23
N LEU A 241 1.00 -4.25 4.41
CA LEU A 241 0.30 -5.23 5.24
C LEU A 241 -0.89 -5.88 4.51
N HIS A 242 -1.18 -7.13 4.83
CA HIS A 242 -2.30 -7.89 4.28
C HIS A 242 -3.12 -8.55 5.40
N PRO A 243 -4.46 -8.41 5.41
CA PRO A 243 -5.31 -8.93 6.49
C PRO A 243 -5.17 -10.44 6.73
N PHE A 244 -4.94 -11.22 5.68
CA PHE A 244 -4.77 -12.68 5.80
C PHE A 244 -3.43 -13.12 6.41
N ILE A 245 -2.44 -12.21 6.52
CA ILE A 245 -1.12 -12.46 7.10
C ILE A 245 -1.05 -11.91 8.52
N VAL A 246 -1.13 -10.58 8.68
CA VAL A 246 -0.94 -9.92 9.98
C VAL A 246 -2.21 -9.89 10.84
N GLY A 247 -3.38 -10.09 10.24
CA GLY A 247 -4.62 -10.32 10.98
C GLY A 247 -4.65 -11.68 11.71
N GLN A 248 -3.68 -12.56 11.47
CA GLN A 248 -3.52 -13.80 12.24
C GLN A 248 -3.12 -13.49 13.69
N PRO A 249 -3.73 -14.13 14.71
CA PRO A 249 -3.52 -13.77 16.11
C PRO A 249 -2.04 -13.80 16.56
N MET A 250 -1.28 -14.76 16.04
CA MET A 250 0.13 -14.94 16.37
C MET A 250 1.05 -13.82 15.84
N ARG A 251 0.59 -13.01 14.89
CA ARG A 251 1.36 -11.86 14.35
C ARG A 251 0.84 -10.52 14.85
N LEU A 252 -0.47 -10.42 15.08
CA LEU A 252 -1.14 -9.18 15.46
C LEU A 252 -0.52 -8.51 16.70
N LYS A 253 -0.18 -9.30 17.73
CA LYS A 253 0.46 -8.77 18.95
C LYS A 253 1.76 -8.00 18.63
N TYR A 254 2.63 -8.60 17.83
CA TYR A 254 3.93 -8.02 17.50
C TYR A 254 3.80 -6.81 16.57
N LEU A 255 2.83 -6.83 15.65
CA LEU A 255 2.51 -5.66 14.84
C LEU A 255 2.06 -4.49 15.73
N LYS A 256 1.21 -4.74 16.74
CA LYS A 256 0.76 -3.71 17.68
C LYS A 256 1.94 -3.08 18.43
N GLU A 257 2.82 -3.90 18.98
CA GLU A 257 4.01 -3.44 19.71
C GLU A 257 4.93 -2.60 18.82
N CYS A 258 5.20 -3.07 17.59
CA CYS A 258 6.00 -2.36 16.60
C CYS A 258 5.42 -0.98 16.24
N LEU A 259 4.14 -0.92 15.89
CA LEU A 259 3.48 0.32 15.51
C LEU A 259 3.40 1.31 16.68
N MET A 260 3.21 0.81 17.91
CA MET A 260 3.24 1.64 19.11
C MET A 260 4.64 2.23 19.35
N ASN A 261 5.71 1.47 19.15
CA ASN A 261 7.08 1.95 19.27
C ASN A 261 7.37 3.06 18.25
N ILE A 262 6.98 2.86 16.98
CA ILE A 262 7.13 3.85 15.91
C ILE A 262 6.32 5.12 16.23
N LYS A 263 5.05 4.98 16.66
CA LYS A 263 4.18 6.12 17.02
C LYS A 263 4.77 6.97 18.15
N ASN A 264 5.39 6.34 19.13
CA ASN A 264 5.93 7.03 20.30
C ASN A 264 7.33 7.62 20.08
N GLN A 265 7.95 7.37 18.93
CA GLN A 265 9.23 7.97 18.58
C GLN A 265 9.03 9.43 18.14
N SER A 266 9.74 10.37 18.78
CA SER A 266 9.68 11.80 18.44
C SER A 266 10.10 12.08 16.99
N ASP A 267 9.66 13.22 16.46
CA ASP A 267 9.95 13.65 15.09
C ASP A 267 9.50 12.64 14.01
N THR A 268 8.43 11.89 14.28
CA THR A 268 7.84 10.90 13.36
C THR A 268 6.47 11.36 12.91
N TRP A 269 6.25 11.40 11.60
CA TRP A 269 4.96 11.73 11.03
C TRP A 269 4.26 10.48 10.50
N ILE A 270 3.44 9.84 11.33
CA ILE A 270 2.56 8.76 10.87
C ILE A 270 1.39 9.37 10.11
N THR A 271 1.22 8.98 8.86
CA THR A 271 0.35 9.68 7.92
C THR A 271 -0.18 8.76 6.80
N THR A 272 -0.91 9.34 5.86
CA THR A 272 -1.45 8.65 4.68
C THR A 272 -0.77 9.12 3.39
N GLY A 273 -0.93 8.37 2.30
CA GLY A 273 -0.35 8.69 0.99
C GLY A 273 -0.83 10.03 0.44
N GLU A 274 -2.12 10.31 0.54
CA GLU A 274 -2.74 11.59 0.15
C GLU A 274 -2.14 12.76 0.92
N LYS A 275 -1.91 12.62 2.23
CA LYS A 275 -1.26 13.68 3.02
C LYS A 275 0.20 13.88 2.64
N ILE A 276 0.95 12.82 2.33
CA ILE A 276 2.32 12.95 1.80
C ILE A 276 2.29 13.69 0.47
N TYR A 277 1.38 13.31 -0.45
CA TYR A 277 1.18 14.00 -1.72
C TYR A 277 0.88 15.49 -1.52
N GLU A 278 -0.05 15.82 -0.62
CA GLU A 278 -0.43 17.20 -0.34
C GLU A 278 0.75 18.02 0.22
N SER A 279 1.53 17.45 1.15
CA SER A 279 2.71 18.10 1.73
C SER A 279 3.81 18.37 0.69
N VAL A 280 4.01 17.46 -0.27
CA VAL A 280 4.99 17.64 -1.34
C VAL A 280 4.48 18.64 -2.38
N ASN A 281 3.20 18.53 -2.75
CA ASN A 281 2.60 19.36 -3.78
C ASN A 281 2.41 20.82 -3.33
N SER A 282 2.16 21.09 -2.04
CA SER A 282 1.98 22.45 -1.52
C SER A 282 3.27 23.27 -1.45
N LYS A 283 4.44 22.65 -1.68
CA LYS A 283 5.77 23.27 -1.58
C LYS A 283 6.34 23.69 -2.94
N GLN A 284 5.53 23.64 -3.98
CA GLN A 284 5.82 24.18 -5.32
C GLN A 284 4.94 25.37 -5.61
#